data_AF-A0A538NEM8-F1
#
_entry.id   AF-A0A538NEM8-F1
#
_cell.length_a   1.000
_cell.length_b   1.000
_cell.length_c   1.000
_cell.angle_alpha   90.00
_cell.angle_beta   90.00
_cell.angle_gamma   90.00
#
_symmetry.space_group_name_H-M   'P 1'
#
loop_
_entity.id
_entity.type
_entity.pdbx_description
1 polymer ?
#
loop_
_entity_poly.entity_id
_entity_poly.type
_entity_poly.pdbx_seq_one_letter_code
_entity_poly.pdbx_strand_id
1 'polypeptide(L)'
;MQRIRWMKPLLLAAAMIFSVIGSGCAARVRYYDTRYHDYHRWDPSETRAYQEYWAECRKPYREWTDLNEHEQLEYWEWRHAHPWRY
;
A
#
# COMPACT_ATOMS: atom_id res chain seq x y z
N MET A 1 -5.63 18.80 -60.18
CA MET A 1 -4.63 19.00 -59.10
C MET A 1 -5.30 18.74 -57.75
N GLN A 2 -4.57 18.11 -56.84
CA GLN A 2 -5.07 17.21 -55.79
C GLN A 2 -5.71 17.87 -54.56
N ARG A 3 -6.65 17.12 -53.96
CA ARG A 3 -7.29 17.34 -52.66
C ARG A 3 -6.26 17.24 -51.52
N ILE A 4 -6.09 18.28 -50.71
CA ILE A 4 -5.32 18.21 -49.47
C ILE A 4 -6.26 18.52 -48.31
N ARG A 5 -6.83 17.44 -47.75
CA ARG A 5 -7.64 17.40 -46.54
C ARG A 5 -6.75 16.94 -45.38
N TRP A 6 -6.10 17.87 -44.68
CA TRP A 6 -5.17 17.53 -43.59
C TRP A 6 -5.17 18.55 -42.44
N MET A 7 -6.33 18.80 -41.83
CA MET A 7 -6.42 19.40 -40.48
C MET A 7 -6.96 18.37 -39.48
N LYS A 8 -6.20 17.29 -39.26
CA LYS A 8 -6.49 16.29 -38.20
C LYS A 8 -5.25 15.73 -37.45
N PRO A 9 -4.18 16.48 -37.11
CA PRO A 9 -3.19 15.93 -36.17
C PRO A 9 -3.30 16.45 -34.73
N LEU A 10 -4.31 17.27 -34.38
CA LEU A 10 -4.44 17.80 -33.01
C LEU A 10 -5.27 16.93 -32.05
N LEU A 11 -6.09 16.00 -32.55
CA LEU A 11 -6.94 15.16 -31.71
C LEU A 11 -6.27 13.90 -31.15
N LEU A 12 -5.05 13.56 -31.60
CA LEU A 12 -4.31 12.38 -31.09
C LEU A 12 -3.37 12.67 -29.91
N ALA A 13 -2.99 13.93 -29.67
CA ALA A 13 -2.10 14.27 -28.56
C ALA A 13 -2.81 14.29 -27.19
N ALA A 14 -4.11 14.58 -27.15
CA ALA A 14 -4.89 14.68 -25.91
C ALA A 14 -5.17 13.32 -25.25
N ALA A 15 -5.10 12.21 -25.99
CA ALA A 15 -5.41 10.88 -25.47
C ALA A 15 -4.26 10.26 -24.63
N MET A 16 -3.03 10.75 -24.76
CA MET A 16 -1.85 10.15 -24.10
C MET A 16 -1.60 10.67 -22.68
N ILE A 17 -2.32 11.71 -22.22
CA ILE A 17 -2.11 12.30 -20.88
C ILE A 17 -2.92 11.57 -19.80
N PHE A 18 -3.87 10.71 -20.17
CA PHE A 18 -4.82 10.11 -19.20
C PHE A 18 -4.28 8.89 -18.42
N SER A 19 -3.16 8.29 -18.83
CA SER A 19 -2.70 7.01 -18.23
C SER A 19 -1.92 7.10 -16.92
N VAL A 20 -1.66 8.29 -16.35
CA VAL A 20 -0.75 8.41 -15.17
C VAL A 20 -1.50 8.53 -13.83
N ILE A 21 -2.83 8.68 -13.81
CA ILE A 21 -3.61 8.87 -12.56
C ILE A 21 -4.20 7.53 -12.06
N GLY A 22 -3.50 6.42 -12.29
CA GLY A 22 -3.99 5.07 -12.00
C GLY A 22 -3.52 4.46 -10.68
N SER A 23 -2.71 5.14 -9.86
CA SER A 23 -2.14 4.57 -8.63
C SER A 23 -3.06 4.69 -7.40
N GLY A 24 -4.34 4.99 -7.58
CA GLY A 24 -5.26 5.37 -6.49
C GLY A 24 -6.00 4.22 -5.79
N CYS A 25 -5.98 3.01 -6.35
CA CYS A 25 -6.70 1.85 -5.80
C CYS A 25 -5.76 0.90 -5.06
N ALA A 26 -4.84 1.41 -4.24
CA ALA A 26 -4.25 0.58 -3.20
C ALA A 26 -5.38 0.18 -2.25
N ALA A 27 -5.70 -1.12 -2.19
CA ALA A 27 -6.73 -1.65 -1.29
C ALA A 27 -6.46 -1.09 0.11
N ARG A 28 -7.33 -0.21 0.58
CA ARG A 28 -7.16 0.53 1.83
C ARG A 28 -7.60 -0.36 2.99
N VAL A 29 -6.94 -1.50 3.14
CA VAL A 29 -7.19 -2.45 4.21
C VAL A 29 -6.83 -1.76 5.52
N ARG A 30 -7.71 -1.88 6.50
CA ARG A 30 -7.49 -1.38 7.85
C ARG A 30 -7.67 -2.53 8.82
N TYR A 31 -6.74 -2.66 9.74
CA TYR A 31 -6.80 -3.63 10.82
C TYR A 31 -7.06 -2.89 12.12
N TYR A 32 -7.89 -3.49 12.96
CA TYR A 32 -8.22 -2.96 14.27
C TYR A 32 -7.28 -3.58 15.30
N ASP A 33 -6.59 -2.74 16.05
CA ASP A 33 -5.82 -3.15 17.21
C ASP A 33 -6.75 -3.16 18.43
N THR A 34 -7.04 -4.36 18.91
CA THR A 34 -7.93 -4.57 20.07
C THR A 34 -7.31 -4.11 21.39
N ARG A 35 -5.99 -3.91 21.46
CA ARG A 35 -5.29 -3.51 22.69
C ARG A 35 -5.21 -2.00 22.85
N TYR A 36 -4.87 -1.29 21.78
CA TYR A 36 -4.75 0.17 21.79
C TYR A 36 -6.00 0.89 21.26
N HIS A 37 -6.98 0.13 20.78
CA HIS A 37 -8.27 0.59 20.28
C HIS A 37 -8.17 1.56 19.09
N ASP A 38 -7.16 1.37 18.23
CA ASP A 38 -6.92 2.18 17.05
C ASP A 38 -6.97 1.34 15.75
N TYR A 39 -7.05 2.06 14.63
CA TYR A 39 -7.18 1.48 13.30
C TYR A 39 -5.93 1.76 12.49
N HIS A 40 -5.11 0.74 12.29
CA HIS A 40 -3.92 0.82 11.43
C HIS A 40 -4.30 0.59 9.97
N ARG A 41 -3.74 1.41 9.08
CA ARG A 41 -3.88 1.21 7.64
C ARG A 41 -2.74 0.30 7.19
N TRP A 42 -3.07 -0.73 6.42
CA TRP A 42 -2.08 -1.57 5.77
C TRP A 42 -1.59 -0.90 4.48
N ASP A 43 -0.59 -0.04 4.62
CA ASP A 43 0.04 0.68 3.51
C ASP A 43 1.47 0.17 3.27
N PRO A 44 2.20 0.72 2.28
CA PRO A 44 3.58 0.27 2.02
C PRO A 44 4.54 0.49 3.19
N SER A 45 4.33 1.52 4.02
CA SER A 45 5.09 1.74 5.26
C SER A 45 4.83 0.61 6.25
N GLU A 46 3.57 0.26 6.46
CA GLU A 46 3.18 -0.81 7.37
C GLU A 46 3.70 -2.18 6.92
N THR A 47 3.67 -2.44 5.61
CA THR A 47 4.26 -3.66 5.03
C THR A 47 5.75 -3.77 5.35
N ARG A 48 6.48 -2.66 5.26
CA ARG A 48 7.92 -2.63 5.58
C ARG A 48 8.17 -2.81 7.08
N ALA A 49 7.38 -2.15 7.92
CA ALA A 49 7.45 -2.33 9.36
C ALA A 49 7.19 -3.79 9.76
N TYR A 50 6.19 -4.44 9.15
CA TYR A 50 5.88 -5.85 9.35
C TYR A 50 7.05 -6.77 8.95
N GLN A 51 7.71 -6.50 7.82
CA GLN A 51 8.90 -7.28 7.43
C GLN A 51 10.06 -7.10 8.42
N GLU A 52 10.29 -5.88 8.91
CA GLU A 52 11.35 -5.58 9.89
C GLU A 52 11.08 -6.28 11.23
N TYR A 53 9.82 -6.31 11.68
CA TYR A 53 9.39 -7.07 12.87
C TYR A 53 9.85 -8.54 12.83
N TRP A 54 9.59 -9.25 11.72
CA TRP A 54 10.01 -10.66 11.59
C TRP A 54 11.52 -10.83 11.61
N ALA A 55 12.25 -9.90 10.98
CA ALA A 55 13.71 -9.89 10.98
C ALA A 55 14.28 -9.69 12.40
N GLU A 56 13.70 -8.77 13.18
CA GLU A 56 14.12 -8.50 14.56
C GLU A 56 13.77 -9.63 15.52
N CYS A 57 12.55 -10.17 15.42
CA CYS A 57 12.11 -11.29 16.24
C CYS A 57 12.80 -12.60 15.89
N ARG A 58 13.54 -12.66 14.77
CA ARG A 58 14.20 -13.88 14.24
C ARG A 58 13.22 -15.05 14.10
N LYS A 59 11.95 -14.75 13.83
CA LYS A 59 10.88 -15.72 13.59
C LYS A 59 10.68 -15.85 12.06
N PRO A 60 10.21 -17.01 11.56
CA PRO A 60 9.88 -17.15 10.15
C PRO A 60 8.74 -16.19 9.78
N TYR A 61 8.88 -15.49 8.65
CA TYR A 61 7.84 -14.61 8.13
C TYR A 61 6.54 -15.39 7.89
N ARG A 62 5.42 -14.78 8.28
CA ARG A 62 4.06 -15.30 8.04
C ARG A 62 3.20 -14.20 7.46
N GLU A 63 2.26 -14.56 6.58
CA GLU A 63 1.29 -13.60 6.06
C GLU A 63 0.34 -13.14 7.17
N TRP A 64 -0.09 -11.88 7.12
CA TRP A 64 -0.95 -11.28 8.16
C TRP A 64 -2.25 -12.08 8.38
N THR A 65 -2.84 -12.58 7.28
CA THR A 65 -4.09 -13.36 7.31
C THR A 65 -3.94 -14.71 7.99
N ASP A 66 -2.72 -15.22 8.14
CA ASP A 66 -2.44 -16.51 8.76
C ASP A 66 -2.14 -16.38 10.25
N LEU A 67 -1.95 -15.14 10.75
CA LEU A 67 -1.68 -14.88 12.16
C LEU A 67 -2.93 -15.09 13.01
N ASN A 68 -2.74 -15.74 14.15
CA ASN A 68 -3.78 -15.72 15.19
C ASN A 68 -3.82 -14.36 15.91
N GLU A 69 -4.85 -14.13 16.72
CA GLU A 69 -5.05 -12.86 17.44
C GLU A 69 -3.86 -12.51 18.35
N HIS A 70 -3.26 -13.49 19.01
CA HIS A 70 -2.12 -13.26 19.89
C HIS A 70 -0.88 -12.78 19.10
N GLU A 71 -0.60 -13.38 17.95
CA GLU A 71 0.51 -12.97 17.08
C GLU A 71 0.30 -11.57 16.47
N GLN A 72 -0.95 -11.24 16.11
CA GLN A 72 -1.29 -9.88 15.66
C GLN A 72 -1.06 -8.86 16.78
N LEU A 73 -1.42 -9.20 18.02
CA LEU A 73 -1.15 -8.35 19.18
C LEU A 73 0.35 -8.17 19.46
N GLU A 74 1.17 -9.23 19.34
CA GLU A 74 2.64 -9.10 19.48
C GLU A 74 3.21 -8.10 18.47
N TYR A 75 2.74 -8.14 17.22
CA TYR A 75 3.14 -7.18 16.21
C TYR A 75 2.72 -5.75 16.57
N TRP A 76 1.47 -5.55 16.99
CA TRP A 76 0.98 -4.22 17.34
C TRP A 76 1.70 -3.61 18.54
N GLU A 77 2.03 -4.42 19.55
CA GLU A 77 2.87 -3.99 20.67
C GLU A 77 4.25 -3.55 20.18
N TRP A 78 4.89 -4.32 19.29
CA TRP A 78 6.17 -3.94 18.71
C TRP A 78 6.07 -2.67 17.85
N ARG A 79 4.98 -2.49 17.09
CA ARG A 79 4.74 -1.28 16.29
C ARG A 79 4.63 -0.04 17.16
N HIS A 80 3.91 -0.14 18.27
CA HIS A 80 3.79 0.93 19.25
C HIS A 80 5.12 1.25 19.95
N ALA A 81 5.99 0.26 20.13
CA ALA A 81 7.34 0.47 20.63
C ALA A 81 8.28 1.15 19.61
N HIS A 82 7.94 1.10 18.31
CA HIS A 82 8.73 1.67 17.21
C HIS A 82 7.93 2.67 16.35
N PRO A 83 7.40 3.76 16.95
CA PRO A 83 6.52 4.68 16.24
C PRO A 83 7.23 5.50 15.16
N TRP A 84 8.56 5.66 15.27
CA TRP A 84 9.38 6.44 14.33
C TRP A 84 9.78 5.65 13.08
N ARG A 85 9.51 4.34 13.06
CA ARG A 85 9.82 3.48 11.92
C ARG A 85 8.62 3.46 10.97
N TYR A 86 8.78 4.26 9.90
CA TYR A 86 7.92 4.39 8.72
C TYR A 86 6.51 4.92 8.95
#